data_AF-A0A1B6M3F0-F1
#
_entry.id   AF-A0A1B6M3F0-F1
#
_cell.length_a   1.000
_cell.length_b   1.000
_cell.length_c   1.000
_cell.angle_alpha   90.00
_cell.angle_beta   90.00
_cell.angle_gamma   90.00
#
_symmetry.space_group_name_H-M   'P 1'
#
loop_
_entity.id
_entity.type
_entity.pdbx_description
1 polymer ?
#
loop_
_entity_poly.entity_id
_entity_poly.type
_entity_poly.pdbx_seq_one_letter_code
_entity_poly.pdbx_strand_id
1 'polypeptide(L)'
;MGDLGGWPILWWLLGSFCVPFTIPWLIFKLYRHQKMKAKLHGKVVLITGASSGLGESLAHVFYQAGCRVILAARRATQLERVKKELLASRMDKDIVTHPPIIMVLDLTKLEEIPKQVERVLKIVGQVDILVNNAGVSYRGE
;
A
#
# COMPACT_ATOMS: atom_id res chain seq x y z
N MET A 1 31.04 -42.52 -30.68
CA MET A 1 30.40 -41.18 -30.74
C MET A 1 29.02 -41.32 -30.10
N GLY A 2 28.79 -40.69 -28.95
CA GLY A 2 27.44 -40.41 -28.40
C GLY A 2 26.79 -41.49 -27.52
N ASP A 3 26.89 -41.34 -26.21
CA ASP A 3 25.73 -41.61 -25.34
C ASP A 3 25.69 -40.56 -24.20
N LEU A 4 24.70 -39.68 -24.27
CA LEU A 4 24.42 -38.60 -23.32
C LEU A 4 23.17 -38.94 -22.48
N GLY A 5 23.05 -40.20 -22.02
CA GLY A 5 21.85 -40.74 -21.35
C GLY A 5 21.61 -40.33 -19.89
N GLY A 6 22.51 -39.59 -19.22
CA GLY A 6 22.41 -39.32 -17.77
C GLY A 6 21.69 -38.03 -17.36
N TRP A 7 21.52 -37.08 -18.28
CA TRP A 7 20.96 -35.75 -17.96
C TRP A 7 19.46 -35.70 -17.61
N PRO A 8 18.56 -36.55 -18.15
CA PRO A 8 17.13 -36.48 -17.85
C PRO A 8 16.78 -36.84 -16.40
N ILE A 9 17.51 -37.80 -15.82
CA ILE A 9 17.26 -38.35 -14.47
C ILE A 9 17.68 -37.34 -13.40
N LEU A 10 18.79 -36.64 -13.62
CA LEU A 10 19.27 -35.61 -12.70
C LEU A 10 18.29 -34.43 -12.63
N TRP A 11 17.68 -34.04 -13.76
CA TRP A 11 16.60 -33.05 -13.81
C TRP A 11 15.32 -33.52 -13.13
N TRP A 12 14.97 -34.81 -13.27
CA TRP A 12 13.82 -35.41 -12.57
C TRP A 12 14.00 -35.43 -11.05
N LEU A 13 15.21 -35.72 -10.57
CA LEU A 13 15.55 -35.74 -9.14
C LEU A 13 15.63 -34.33 -8.54
N LEU A 14 16.26 -33.38 -9.25
CA LEU A 14 16.31 -31.97 -8.84
C LEU A 14 14.93 -31.32 -8.83
N GLY A 15 14.09 -31.60 -9.84
CA GLY A 15 12.70 -31.14 -9.90
C GLY A 15 11.84 -31.73 -8.78
N SER A 16 11.91 -33.05 -8.58
CA SER A 16 11.11 -33.74 -7.54
C SER A 16 11.46 -33.32 -6.12
N PHE A 17 12.69 -32.88 -5.85
CA PHE A 17 13.07 -32.33 -4.54
C PHE A 17 12.72 -30.84 -4.39
N CYS A 18 12.85 -30.03 -5.44
CA CYS A 18 12.53 -28.60 -5.35
C CYS A 18 11.01 -28.32 -5.30
N VAL A 19 10.20 -29.11 -5.99
CA VAL A 19 8.73 -28.96 -6.05
C VAL A 19 8.02 -29.05 -4.67
N PRO A 20 8.31 -30.04 -3.79
CA PRO A 20 7.66 -30.15 -2.48
C PRO A 20 8.04 -29.06 -1.49
N PHE A 21 9.06 -28.25 -1.76
CA PHE A 21 9.35 -27.03 -0.97
C PHE A 21 8.83 -25.76 -1.65
N THR A 22 8.99 -25.65 -2.96
CA THR A 22 8.61 -24.44 -3.71
C THR A 22 7.10 -24.29 -3.90
N ILE A 23 6.36 -25.38 -4.14
CA ILE A 23 4.90 -25.32 -4.28
C ILE A 23 4.23 -24.98 -2.95
N PRO A 24 4.51 -25.66 -1.81
CA PRO A 24 3.93 -25.25 -0.53
C PRO A 24 4.34 -23.84 -0.11
N TRP A 25 5.59 -23.43 -0.37
CA TRP A 25 6.02 -22.04 -0.13
C TRP A 25 5.25 -21.04 -0.99
N LEU A 26 5.04 -21.33 -2.28
CA LEU A 26 4.28 -20.48 -3.19
C LEU A 26 2.79 -20.41 -2.78
N ILE A 27 2.17 -21.55 -2.48
CA ILE A 27 0.79 -21.62 -1.97
C ILE A 27 0.68 -20.82 -0.67
N PHE A 28 1.60 -21.00 0.27
CA PHE A 28 1.65 -20.25 1.52
C PHE A 28 1.80 -18.74 1.26
N LYS A 29 2.66 -18.35 0.33
CA LYS A 29 2.87 -16.95 -0.08
C LYS A 29 1.60 -16.35 -0.67
N LEU A 30 0.92 -17.07 -1.58
CA LEU A 30 -0.34 -16.63 -2.19
C LEU A 30 -1.46 -16.53 -1.14
N TYR A 31 -1.63 -17.55 -0.31
CA TYR A 31 -2.60 -17.56 0.80
C TYR A 31 -2.36 -16.38 1.75
N ARG A 32 -1.10 -16.16 2.14
CA ARG A 32 -0.73 -15.07 3.05
C ARG A 32 -1.00 -13.71 2.40
N HIS A 33 -0.71 -13.55 1.11
CA HIS A 33 -1.00 -12.31 0.39
C HIS A 33 -2.50 -12.00 0.33
N GLN A 34 -3.34 -12.99 -0.01
CA GLN A 34 -4.80 -12.85 0.00
C GLN A 34 -5.32 -12.51 1.40
N LYS A 35 -4.85 -13.22 2.43
CA LYS A 35 -5.24 -12.99 3.82
C LYS A 35 -4.86 -11.60 4.32
N MET A 36 -3.70 -11.07 3.93
CA MET A 36 -3.28 -9.72 4.30
C MET A 36 -4.13 -8.65 3.64
N LYS A 37 -4.46 -8.79 2.34
CA LYS A 37 -5.40 -7.89 1.66
C LYS A 37 -6.76 -7.88 2.35
N ALA A 38 -7.30 -9.05 2.68
CA ALA A 38 -8.57 -9.16 3.39
C ALA A 38 -8.57 -8.48 4.77
N LYS A 39 -7.46 -8.52 5.51
CA LYS A 39 -7.33 -7.85 6.82
C LYS A 39 -7.32 -6.32 6.75
N LEU A 40 -6.90 -5.75 5.62
CA LEU A 40 -6.82 -4.30 5.43
C LEU A 40 -8.13 -3.70 4.89
N HIS A 41 -8.98 -4.52 4.28
CA HIS A 41 -10.23 -4.05 3.71
C HIS A 41 -11.07 -3.26 4.73
N GLY A 42 -11.56 -2.09 4.33
CA GLY A 42 -12.38 -1.20 5.17
C GLY A 42 -11.62 -0.42 6.25
N LYS A 43 -10.33 -0.70 6.49
CA LYS A 43 -9.52 0.03 7.47
C LYS A 43 -9.32 1.48 7.08
N VAL A 44 -9.33 2.37 8.07
CA VAL A 44 -9.03 3.79 7.86
C VAL A 44 -7.54 4.03 8.04
N VAL A 45 -6.89 4.51 6.98
CA VAL A 45 -5.43 4.70 6.92
C VAL A 45 -5.11 6.18 6.70
N LEU A 46 -4.43 6.78 7.67
CA LEU A 46 -3.89 8.14 7.57
C LEU A 46 -2.42 8.09 7.14
N ILE A 47 -2.10 8.70 6.01
CA ILE A 47 -0.74 8.71 5.48
C ILE A 47 -0.21 10.14 5.46
N THR A 48 0.85 10.41 6.21
CA THR A 48 1.55 11.70 6.15
C THR A 48 2.59 11.71 5.03
N GLY A 49 2.81 12.85 4.40
CA GLY A 49 3.67 12.94 3.22
C GLY A 49 3.09 12.26 1.99
N ALA A 50 1.76 12.11 1.90
CA ALA A 50 1.09 11.38 0.82
C ALA A 50 1.12 12.08 -0.56
N SER A 51 1.74 13.25 -0.67
CA SER A 51 1.75 14.06 -1.90
C SER A 51 2.76 13.63 -2.97
N SER A 52 3.69 12.72 -2.64
CA SER A 52 4.78 12.30 -3.53
C SER A 52 5.53 11.07 -3.00
N GLY A 53 6.28 10.40 -3.89
CA GLY A 53 7.25 9.38 -3.52
C GLY A 53 6.61 8.18 -2.82
N LEU A 54 7.26 7.67 -1.76
CA LEU A 54 6.79 6.47 -1.06
C LEU A 54 5.39 6.65 -0.45
N GLY A 55 5.08 7.84 0.07
CA GLY A 55 3.76 8.12 0.66
C GLY A 55 2.62 8.03 -0.35
N GLU A 56 2.85 8.52 -1.56
CA GLU A 56 1.92 8.38 -2.68
C GLU A 56 1.79 6.91 -3.10
N SER A 57 2.90 6.19 -3.27
CA SER A 57 2.87 4.76 -3.61
C SER A 57 2.11 3.93 -2.55
N LEU A 58 2.30 4.22 -1.26
CA LEU A 58 1.55 3.60 -0.18
C LEU A 58 0.06 3.91 -0.27
N ALA A 59 -0.32 5.15 -0.62
CA ALA A 59 -1.71 5.51 -0.83
C ALA A 59 -2.37 4.65 -1.92
N HIS A 60 -1.68 4.41 -3.05
CA HIS A 60 -2.15 3.50 -4.10
C HIS A 60 -2.38 2.08 -3.58
N VAL A 61 -1.40 1.53 -2.85
CA VAL A 61 -1.49 0.16 -2.34
C VAL A 61 -2.63 0.00 -1.33
N PHE A 62 -2.77 0.92 -0.36
CA PHE A 62 -3.86 0.88 0.61
C PHE A 62 -5.23 1.09 -0.04
N TYR A 63 -5.33 2.01 -1.00
CA TYR A 63 -6.57 2.25 -1.73
C TYR A 63 -7.01 1.02 -2.53
N GLN A 64 -6.09 0.37 -3.25
CA GLN A 64 -6.34 -0.88 -3.97
C GLN A 64 -6.64 -2.07 -3.05
N ALA A 65 -6.24 -2.01 -1.77
CA ALA A 65 -6.63 -2.98 -0.76
C ALA A 65 -8.05 -2.72 -0.18
N GLY A 66 -8.76 -1.69 -0.64
CA GLY A 66 -10.09 -1.32 -0.15
C GLY A 66 -10.07 -0.54 1.17
N CYS A 67 -8.95 0.08 1.52
CA CYS A 67 -8.88 0.96 2.69
C CYS A 67 -9.55 2.31 2.41
N ARG A 68 -10.02 2.96 3.48
CA ARG A 68 -10.41 4.38 3.45
C ARG A 68 -9.16 5.22 3.70
N VAL A 69 -8.61 5.80 2.64
CA VAL A 69 -7.31 6.50 2.70
C VAL A 69 -7.52 8.00 2.97
N ILE A 70 -6.79 8.52 3.95
CA ILE A 70 -6.64 9.94 4.23
C ILE A 70 -5.23 10.37 3.79
N LEU A 71 -5.17 11.28 2.83
CA LEU A 71 -3.95 11.82 2.25
C LEU A 71 -3.58 13.10 3.00
N ALA A 72 -2.51 13.06 3.80
CA ALA A 72 -2.04 14.22 4.57
C ALA A 72 -0.71 14.76 4.04
N ALA A 73 -0.68 16.03 3.66
CA ALA A 73 0.54 16.76 3.30
C ALA A 73 0.27 18.28 3.22
N ARG A 74 1.33 19.07 3.02
CA ARG A 74 1.26 20.54 2.89
C ARG A 74 0.65 21.01 1.57
N ARG A 75 0.94 20.30 0.46
CA ARG A 75 0.62 20.74 -0.91
C ARG A 75 -0.75 20.23 -1.36
N ALA A 76 -1.79 21.03 -1.16
CA ALA A 76 -3.17 20.68 -1.52
C ALA A 76 -3.33 20.25 -2.99
N THR A 77 -2.68 20.96 -3.92
CA THR A 77 -2.74 20.66 -5.36
C THR A 77 -2.20 19.26 -5.70
N GLN A 78 -1.13 18.83 -5.02
CA GLN A 78 -0.55 17.49 -5.20
C GLN A 78 -1.43 16.42 -4.56
N LEU A 79 -2.07 16.70 -3.42
CA LEU A 79 -3.04 15.78 -2.82
C LEU A 79 -4.27 15.56 -3.72
N GLU A 80 -4.77 16.62 -4.37
CA GLU A 80 -5.85 16.49 -5.35
C GLU A 80 -5.45 15.68 -6.58
N ARG A 81 -4.20 15.85 -7.06
CA ARG A 81 -3.65 15.00 -8.14
C ARG A 81 -3.68 13.53 -7.74
N VAL A 82 -3.08 13.18 -6.59
CA VAL A 82 -3.03 11.80 -6.09
C VAL A 82 -4.44 11.26 -5.89
N LYS A 83 -5.36 12.03 -5.32
CA LYS A 83 -6.77 11.63 -5.18
C LYS A 83 -7.42 11.26 -6.51
N LYS A 84 -7.22 12.07 -7.56
CA LYS A 84 -7.74 11.78 -8.91
C LYS A 84 -7.15 10.50 -9.48
N GLU A 85 -5.83 10.31 -9.33
CA GLU A 85 -5.16 9.09 -9.79
C GLU A 85 -5.65 7.85 -9.04
N LEU A 86 -5.85 7.93 -7.73
CA LEU A 86 -6.42 6.83 -6.94
C LEU A 86 -7.82 6.46 -7.44
N LEU A 87 -8.70 7.45 -7.62
CA LEU A 87 -10.04 7.24 -8.15
C LEU A 87 -10.03 6.60 -9.55
N ALA A 88 -9.10 7.02 -10.42
CA ALA A 88 -8.92 6.44 -11.75
C ALA A 88 -8.32 5.03 -11.73
N SER A 89 -7.49 4.72 -10.73
CA SER A 89 -6.82 3.41 -10.57
C SER A 89 -7.71 2.30 -10.02
N ARG A 90 -9.03 2.52 -9.93
CA ARG A 90 -9.98 1.50 -9.48
C ARG A 90 -10.11 0.40 -10.55
N MET A 91 -9.24 -0.61 -10.43
CA MET A 91 -9.17 -1.72 -11.39
C MET A 91 -10.19 -2.82 -11.11
N ASP A 92 -10.48 -3.09 -9.83
CA ASP A 92 -11.33 -4.19 -9.41
C ASP A 92 -12.71 -3.67 -9.02
N LYS A 93 -13.75 -4.10 -9.76
CA LYS A 93 -15.14 -3.69 -9.49
C LYS A 93 -15.66 -4.28 -8.19
N ASP A 94 -15.08 -5.40 -7.76
CA ASP A 94 -15.56 -6.17 -6.61
C ASP A 94 -15.01 -5.62 -5.28
N ILE A 95 -13.96 -4.80 -5.32
CA ILE A 95 -13.43 -4.12 -4.14
C ILE A 95 -14.18 -2.80 -3.94
N VAL A 96 -14.91 -2.70 -2.83
CA VAL A 96 -15.52 -1.45 -2.37
C VAL A 96 -14.39 -0.50 -1.96
N THR A 97 -14.33 0.66 -2.63
CA THR A 97 -13.42 1.75 -2.28
C THR A 97 -14.22 3.01 -1.94
N HIS A 98 -13.63 3.88 -1.12
CA HIS A 98 -14.20 5.18 -0.77
C HIS A 98 -13.33 6.31 -1.32
N PRO A 99 -13.91 7.45 -1.75
CA PRO A 99 -13.11 8.59 -2.20
C PRO A 99 -12.05 8.98 -1.16
N PRO A 100 -10.77 9.15 -1.57
CA PRO A 100 -9.73 9.56 -0.64
C PRO A 100 -10.05 10.92 0.00
N ILE A 101 -9.74 11.05 1.28
CA ILE A 101 -9.95 12.28 2.06
C ILE A 101 -8.67 13.09 2.03
N ILE A 102 -8.77 14.39 1.78
CA ILE A 102 -7.62 15.28 1.76
C ILE A 102 -7.53 16.02 3.10
N MET A 103 -6.34 15.96 3.70
CA MET A 103 -6.01 16.64 4.94
C MET A 103 -4.78 17.52 4.67
N VAL A 104 -5.01 18.82 4.43
CA VAL A 104 -3.89 19.76 4.31
C VAL A 104 -3.29 19.96 5.70
N LEU A 105 -2.06 19.49 5.88
CA LEU A 105 -1.40 19.43 7.17
C LEU A 105 0.08 19.77 7.03
N ASP A 106 0.50 20.79 7.79
CA ASP A 106 1.91 21.06 8.04
C ASP A 106 2.29 20.52 9.42
N LEU A 107 3.14 19.50 9.45
CA LEU A 107 3.58 18.88 10.70
C LEU A 107 4.56 19.77 11.49
N THR A 108 5.07 20.85 10.90
CA THR A 108 5.88 21.85 11.61
C THR A 108 5.02 22.79 12.47
N LYS A 109 3.71 22.84 12.23
CA LYS A 109 2.74 23.69 12.95
C LYS A 109 1.88 22.86 13.89
N LEU A 110 2.42 22.57 15.07
CA LEU A 110 1.81 21.65 16.03
C LEU A 110 0.43 22.11 16.50
N GLU A 111 0.19 23.42 16.55
CA GLU A 111 -1.08 24.04 16.93
C GLU A 111 -2.22 23.77 15.95
N GLU A 112 -1.93 23.51 14.66
CA GLU A 112 -2.94 23.24 13.65
C GLU A 112 -3.37 21.76 13.65
N ILE A 113 -2.55 20.86 14.20
CA ILE A 113 -2.76 19.40 14.13
C ILE A 113 -4.07 18.96 14.80
N PRO A 114 -4.39 19.34 16.06
CA PRO A 114 -5.59 18.87 16.74
C PRO A 114 -6.87 19.20 15.97
N LYS A 115 -6.95 20.42 15.43
CA LYS A 115 -8.10 20.88 14.63
C LYS A 115 -8.28 20.07 13.35
N GLN A 116 -7.20 19.77 12.64
CA GLN A 116 -7.28 18.98 11.42
C GLN A 116 -7.64 17.52 11.72
N VAL A 117 -7.09 16.95 12.79
CA VAL A 117 -7.41 15.58 13.23
C VAL A 117 -8.89 15.49 13.61
N GLU A 118 -9.41 16.45 14.39
CA GLU A 118 -10.83 16.49 14.77
C GLU A 118 -11.73 16.56 13.53
N ARG A 119 -11.39 17.41 12.55
CA ARG A 119 -12.12 17.49 11.27
C ARG A 119 -12.17 16.15 10.55
N VAL A 120 -11.04 15.44 10.48
CA VAL A 120 -10.96 14.14 9.81
C VAL A 120 -11.76 13.09 10.58
N LEU A 121 -11.62 13.03 11.91
CA LEU A 121 -12.35 12.09 12.75
C LEU A 121 -13.86 12.28 12.67
N LYS A 122 -14.37 13.50 12.48
CA LYS A 122 -15.80 13.74 12.20
C LYS A 122 -16.30 13.06 10.91
N ILE A 123 -15.40 12.79 9.95
CA ILE A 123 -15.73 12.16 8.66
C ILE A 123 -15.58 10.63 8.74
N VAL A 124 -14.54 10.13 9.39
CA VAL A 124 -14.18 8.70 9.39
C VAL A 124 -14.51 7.95 10.67
N GLY A 125 -14.81 8.66 11.76
CA GLY A 125 -15.01 8.13 13.11
C GLY A 125 -13.69 7.79 13.81
N GLN A 126 -12.83 7.01 13.17
CA GLN A 126 -11.56 6.55 13.73
C GLN A 126 -10.46 6.43 12.67
N VAL A 127 -9.21 6.36 13.12
CA VAL A 127 -8.05 5.97 12.30
C VAL A 127 -7.52 4.64 12.83
N ASP A 128 -7.48 3.61 11.99
CA ASP A 128 -6.95 2.29 12.36
C ASP A 128 -5.43 2.22 12.21
N ILE A 129 -4.89 2.91 11.19
CA ILE A 129 -3.48 2.86 10.81
C ILE A 129 -2.98 4.28 10.55
N LEU A 130 -1.92 4.68 11.26
CA LEU A 130 -1.17 5.90 10.99
C LEU A 130 0.18 5.55 10.36
N VAL A 131 0.44 6.12 9.17
CA VAL A 131 1.71 6.01 8.47
C VAL A 131 2.46 7.33 8.60
N ASN A 132 3.47 7.37 9.48
CA ASN A 132 4.35 8.51 9.66
C ASN A 132 5.44 8.54 8.58
N ASN A 133 5.08 8.96 7.37
CA ASN A 133 5.97 8.99 6.21
C ASN A 133 6.43 10.41 5.82
N ALA A 134 5.82 11.47 6.35
CA ALA A 134 6.29 12.83 6.10
C ALA A 134 7.74 13.01 6.57
N GLY A 135 8.59 13.51 5.69
CA GLY A 135 9.98 13.85 5.97
C GLY A 135 10.38 15.13 5.23
N VAL A 136 11.40 15.81 5.77
CA VAL A 136 12.01 16.98 5.12
C VAL A 136 13.33 16.52 4.51
N SER A 137 13.45 16.61 3.18
CA SER A 137 14.73 16.37 2.50
C SER A 137 15.53 17.66 2.54
N TYR A 138 16.59 17.68 3.34
CA TYR A 138 17.62 18.70 3.26
C TYR A 138 18.56 18.31 2.11
N ARG A 139 18.56 19.06 1.02
CA ARG A 139 19.61 18.98 0.00
C ARG A 139 20.64 20.03 0.39
N GLY A 140 21.81 19.58 0.84
CA GLY A 140 22.92 20.46 1.16
C GLY A 140 23.36 21.22 -0.09
N GLU A 141 23.63 22.51 0.09
CA GLU A 141 24.28 23.37 -0.91
C GLU A 141 25.78 23.08 -0.98
#